data_AF-A0AAV8ZN51-F1
#
_entry.id   AF-A0AAV8ZN51-F1
#
_cell.length_a   1.000
_cell.length_b   1.000
_cell.length_c   1.000
_cell.angle_alpha   90.00
_cell.angle_beta   90.00
_cell.angle_gamma   90.00
#
_symmetry.space_group_name_H-M   'P 1'
#
loop_
_entity.id
_entity.type
_entity.pdbx_description
1 polymer ?
#
loop_
_entity_poly.entity_id
_entity_poly.type
_entity_poly.pdbx_seq_one_letter_code
_entity_poly.pdbx_strand_id
1 'polypeptide(L)'
;MIAHVHPNIPAIPPWEWRSWLHNLYGLEEVDSRNALWINLLLWDPCYYFLFMRPLVQRLFQIRNFMQYLLLVLPPGANKIDFLDNLGTRVVPKDCANPKSCQTLYLMQRQDFIITYKIRRAVEEDNDDLIPLINSHSIRLQETYGSYYIAELLTRHKDSGRQIIVAEHQGSAVAVLCLNETVNYQILNEEFELTPYNGLKKPHPDDTDVLLDILYPSMEQLQLQHKFEEEVTDIIEKKLSFETIRSRFSEQEFLIHVSITSSDDYSLVFTSASMFVFQDDEDKKSYSLDSIDREPNAFALEIAASHPDHEAGLKMLFESSFECFTDRDYCIMSVPSTVPTNNLTNYFGRVIPRSYGTFPYELYLLHRNSVLSKIDVEMATRNHEKPVKLLLSTIPNNYYIIQQFDTFLYNKESPFMAFVLTSENQVVGIAILSEEFEVDRLQAHYDLSSVMNPKMHRTGSHGLLEALVMSPIFMAHGKYFLRELHRLSDFSI
;
A
#
# COMPACT_ATOMS: atom_id res chain seq x y z
N MET A 1 24.46 2.62 -11.05
CA MET A 1 23.44 2.13 -11.99
C MET A 1 22.22 3.02 -11.88
N ILE A 2 21.62 3.42 -13.01
CA ILE A 2 20.37 4.18 -13.04
C ILE A 2 19.30 3.28 -13.65
N ALA A 3 18.17 3.14 -12.95
CA ALA A 3 17.03 2.34 -13.38
C ALA A 3 15.73 3.16 -13.37
N HIS A 4 14.87 2.94 -14.37
CA HIS A 4 13.59 3.63 -14.54
C HIS A 4 12.44 2.66 -14.81
N VAL A 5 11.20 3.14 -14.77
CA VAL A 5 9.96 2.37 -15.02
C VAL A 5 9.68 2.11 -16.50
N HIS A 6 10.57 2.52 -17.40
CA HIS A 6 10.45 2.39 -18.85
C HIS A 6 11.85 2.31 -19.48
N PRO A 7 12.00 1.63 -20.64
CA PRO A 7 13.28 1.52 -21.32
C PRO A 7 13.72 2.84 -21.92
N ASN A 8 15.03 3.12 -21.90
CA ASN A 8 15.61 4.25 -22.64
C ASN A 8 15.80 3.90 -24.13
N ILE A 9 14.70 3.78 -24.86
CA ILE A 9 14.69 3.58 -26.31
C ILE A 9 13.98 4.80 -26.94
N PRO A 10 14.69 5.67 -27.69
CA PRO A 10 14.10 6.91 -28.22
C PRO A 10 12.87 6.72 -29.11
N ALA A 11 12.74 5.56 -29.75
CA ALA A 11 11.61 5.24 -30.62
C ALA A 11 10.36 4.76 -29.87
N ILE A 12 10.43 4.58 -28.54
CA ILE A 12 9.36 4.02 -27.74
C ILE A 12 9.01 5.02 -26.64
N PRO A 13 7.80 5.58 -26.66
CA PRO A 13 7.39 6.49 -25.60
C PRO A 13 7.23 5.76 -24.25
N PRO A 14 7.45 6.45 -23.11
CA PRO A 14 7.34 5.88 -21.77
C PRO A 14 5.98 5.23 -21.46
N TRP A 15 4.91 5.62 -22.14
CA TRP A 15 3.57 5.09 -21.95
C TRP A 15 3.26 3.81 -22.76
N GLU A 16 3.96 3.51 -23.87
CA GLU A 16 3.61 2.39 -24.77
C GLU A 16 4.58 1.20 -24.76
N TRP A 17 5.65 1.23 -23.96
CA TRP A 17 6.67 0.17 -24.01
C TRP A 17 6.14 -1.24 -23.74
N ARG A 18 5.02 -1.39 -23.00
CA ARG A 18 4.41 -2.70 -22.72
C ARG A 18 3.99 -3.41 -24.00
N SER A 19 3.33 -2.70 -24.92
CA SER A 19 2.90 -3.25 -26.22
C SER A 19 4.09 -3.68 -27.06
N TRP A 20 5.16 -2.88 -27.08
CA TRP A 20 6.41 -3.23 -27.74
C TRP A 20 7.03 -4.50 -27.18
N LEU A 21 7.10 -4.61 -25.85
CA LEU A 21 7.69 -5.75 -25.17
C LEU A 21 6.92 -7.05 -25.44
N HIS A 22 5.59 -7.00 -25.32
CA HIS A 22 4.71 -8.13 -25.63
C HIS A 22 4.85 -8.55 -27.10
N ASN A 23 4.74 -7.61 -28.04
CA ASN A 23 4.74 -7.94 -29.46
C ASN A 23 6.07 -8.53 -29.92
N LEU A 24 7.21 -7.96 -29.50
CA LEU A 24 8.52 -8.42 -29.95
C LEU A 24 9.10 -9.59 -29.15
N TYR A 25 8.90 -9.62 -27.83
CA TYR A 25 9.56 -10.59 -26.93
C TYR A 25 8.60 -11.56 -26.25
N GLY A 26 7.28 -11.33 -26.30
CA GLY A 26 6.29 -12.23 -25.70
C GLY A 26 6.28 -12.21 -24.17
N LEU A 27 6.79 -11.15 -23.55
CA LEU A 27 6.78 -11.00 -22.09
C LEU A 27 5.52 -10.25 -21.65
N GLU A 28 4.41 -10.98 -21.53
CA GLU A 28 3.08 -10.44 -21.16
C GLU A 28 2.97 -10.09 -19.68
N GLU A 29 3.71 -10.80 -18.82
CA GLU A 29 3.69 -10.63 -17.36
C GLU A 29 4.46 -9.40 -16.87
N VAL A 30 5.13 -8.67 -17.75
CA VAL A 30 6.00 -7.54 -17.39
C VAL A 30 5.24 -6.22 -17.56
N ASP A 31 5.07 -5.46 -16.47
CA ASP A 31 4.36 -4.19 -16.44
C ASP A 31 5.14 -3.09 -15.69
N SER A 32 4.60 -1.86 -15.64
CA SER A 32 5.29 -0.74 -14.97
C SER A 32 5.30 -0.86 -13.45
N ARG A 33 4.45 -1.71 -12.85
CA ARG A 33 4.42 -1.97 -11.41
C ARG A 33 5.55 -2.92 -11.01
N ASN A 34 5.76 -3.98 -11.79
CA ASN A 34 6.65 -5.08 -11.47
C ASN A 34 8.02 -5.05 -12.17
N ALA A 35 8.26 -4.10 -13.08
CA ALA A 35 9.50 -4.02 -13.84
C ALA A 35 10.28 -2.71 -13.62
N LEU A 36 11.60 -2.82 -13.61
CA LEU A 36 12.51 -1.70 -13.83
C LEU A 36 13.45 -1.98 -14.99
N TRP A 37 13.92 -0.91 -15.62
CA TRP A 37 14.80 -0.91 -16.77
C TRP A 37 16.12 -0.23 -16.42
N ILE A 38 17.23 -0.93 -16.60
CA ILE A 38 18.57 -0.37 -16.46
C ILE A 38 18.81 0.53 -17.67
N ASN A 39 18.81 1.84 -17.44
CA ASN A 39 19.06 2.84 -18.48
C ASN A 39 20.53 3.26 -18.54
N LEU A 40 21.26 3.15 -17.42
CA LEU A 40 22.69 3.41 -17.38
C LEU A 40 23.38 2.46 -16.41
N LEU A 41 24.37 1.74 -16.92
CA LEU A 41 25.25 0.89 -16.13
C LEU A 41 26.70 1.31 -16.37
N LEU A 42 27.34 1.80 -15.31
CA LEU A 42 28.75 2.21 -15.30
C LEU A 42 29.44 1.48 -14.17
N TRP A 43 30.66 1.01 -14.44
CA TRP A 43 31.49 0.31 -13.47
C TRP A 43 32.97 0.50 -13.80
N ASP A 44 33.81 0.34 -12.79
CA ASP A 44 35.24 0.20 -12.99
C ASP A 44 35.53 -1.25 -13.49
N PRO A 45 36.21 -1.42 -14.63
CA PRO A 45 36.51 -2.73 -15.20
C PRO A 45 37.18 -3.71 -14.23
N CYS A 46 37.86 -3.25 -13.18
CA CYS A 46 38.50 -4.12 -12.19
C CYS A 46 37.48 -4.87 -11.29
N TYR A 47 36.25 -4.35 -11.19
CA TYR A 47 35.24 -4.84 -10.25
C TYR A 47 34.02 -5.48 -10.93
N TYR A 48 34.08 -5.74 -12.24
CA TYR A 48 32.90 -6.12 -13.03
C TYR A 48 32.11 -7.33 -12.50
N PHE A 49 32.76 -8.24 -11.77
CA PHE A 49 32.15 -9.45 -11.19
C PHE A 49 31.61 -9.29 -9.76
N LEU A 50 31.95 -8.21 -9.04
CA LEU A 50 31.63 -8.08 -7.60
C LEU A 50 30.36 -7.28 -7.33
N PHE A 51 30.07 -6.27 -8.15
CA PHE A 51 29.08 -5.25 -7.77
C PHE A 51 27.64 -5.58 -8.20
N MET A 52 27.45 -6.29 -9.32
CA MET A 52 26.12 -6.44 -9.92
C MET A 52 25.17 -7.27 -9.06
N ARG A 53 25.59 -8.45 -8.61
CA ARG A 53 24.70 -9.35 -7.85
C ARG A 53 24.19 -8.71 -6.55
N PRO A 54 25.04 -8.13 -5.67
CA PRO A 54 24.56 -7.43 -4.47
C PRO A 54 23.67 -6.24 -4.79
N LEU A 55 23.96 -5.50 -5.87
CA LEU A 55 23.17 -4.34 -6.28
C LEU A 55 21.76 -4.73 -6.74
N VAL A 56 21.66 -5.76 -7.60
CA VAL A 56 20.38 -6.28 -8.09
C VAL A 56 19.58 -6.90 -6.93
N GLN A 57 20.24 -7.66 -6.05
CA GLN A 57 19.62 -8.20 -4.83
C GLN A 57 19.06 -7.09 -3.94
N ARG A 58 19.83 -6.02 -3.70
CA ARG A 58 19.36 -4.88 -2.90
C ARG A 58 18.18 -4.15 -3.56
N LEU A 59 18.15 -4.03 -4.88
CA LEU A 59 17.00 -3.44 -5.59
C LEU A 59 15.73 -4.26 -5.41
N PHE A 60 15.82 -5.59 -5.54
CA PHE A 60 14.69 -6.47 -5.27
C PHE A 60 14.24 -6.41 -3.80
N GLN A 61 15.17 -6.28 -2.84
CA GLN A 61 14.83 -6.10 -1.42
C GLN A 61 14.08 -4.78 -1.16
N ILE A 62 14.50 -3.67 -1.77
CA ILE A 62 13.88 -2.35 -1.54
C ILE A 62 12.54 -2.22 -2.29
N ARG A 63 12.38 -2.87 -3.45
CA ARG A 63 11.17 -2.74 -4.29
C ARG A 63 10.31 -4.00 -4.20
N ASN A 64 9.36 -3.95 -3.27
CA ASN A 64 8.52 -5.09 -2.89
C ASN A 64 7.67 -5.69 -4.03
N PHE A 65 7.21 -4.88 -4.98
CA PHE A 65 6.38 -5.33 -6.11
C PHE A 65 7.20 -5.68 -7.36
N MET A 66 8.51 -5.43 -7.34
CA MET A 66 9.38 -5.67 -8.49
C MET A 66 9.72 -7.16 -8.63
N GLN A 67 9.38 -7.72 -9.78
CA GLN A 67 9.68 -9.10 -10.19
C GLN A 67 10.78 -9.16 -11.25
N TYR A 68 10.91 -8.11 -12.06
CA TYR A 68 11.79 -8.10 -13.22
C TYR A 68 12.71 -6.88 -13.22
N LEU A 69 13.99 -7.10 -13.54
CA LEU A 69 14.94 -6.05 -13.90
C LEU A 69 15.43 -6.33 -15.31
N LEU A 70 15.19 -5.41 -16.21
CA LEU A 70 15.49 -5.56 -17.63
C LEU A 70 16.61 -4.63 -18.06
N LEU A 71 17.44 -5.09 -18.99
CA LEU A 71 18.43 -4.26 -19.68
C LEU A 71 18.29 -4.48 -21.18
N VAL A 72 18.17 -3.39 -21.93
CA VAL A 72 18.17 -3.41 -23.38
C VAL A 72 19.62 -3.41 -23.88
N LEU A 73 19.97 -4.38 -24.72
CA LEU A 73 21.25 -4.42 -25.42
C LEU A 73 21.06 -4.17 -26.92
N PRO A 74 21.74 -3.16 -27.49
CA PRO A 74 21.69 -2.91 -28.92
C PRO A 74 22.43 -4.02 -29.70
N PRO A 75 22.12 -4.18 -31.00
CA PRO A 75 22.82 -5.12 -31.88
C PRO A 75 24.34 -4.95 -31.83
N GLY A 76 25.09 -6.06 -31.78
CA GLY A 76 26.55 -6.06 -31.79
C GLY A 76 27.24 -5.73 -30.45
N ALA A 77 26.50 -5.38 -29.39
CA ALA A 77 27.06 -5.18 -28.06
C ALA A 77 27.30 -6.51 -27.33
N ASN A 78 28.57 -6.96 -27.28
CA ASN A 78 28.96 -8.26 -26.68
C ASN A 78 29.91 -8.13 -25.48
N LYS A 79 30.01 -6.95 -24.83
CA LYS A 79 30.95 -6.75 -23.70
C LYS A 79 30.32 -7.01 -22.33
N ILE A 80 29.20 -7.73 -22.30
CA ILE A 80 28.31 -7.82 -21.13
C ILE A 80 28.04 -9.30 -20.76
N ASP A 81 28.85 -10.22 -21.28
CA ASP A 81 28.75 -11.67 -21.03
C ASP A 81 28.77 -12.03 -19.53
N PHE A 82 29.34 -11.17 -18.68
CA PHE A 82 29.30 -11.38 -17.22
C PHE A 82 27.87 -11.36 -16.63
N LEU A 83 26.89 -10.77 -17.34
CA LEU A 83 25.47 -10.82 -16.97
C LEU A 83 24.81 -12.15 -17.32
N ASP A 84 25.43 -13.02 -18.14
CA ASP A 84 24.88 -14.34 -18.47
C ASP A 84 24.70 -15.21 -17.21
N ASN A 85 25.52 -14.97 -16.18
CA ASN A 85 25.41 -15.65 -14.88
C ASN A 85 24.31 -15.07 -13.97
N LEU A 86 23.72 -13.92 -14.34
CA LEU A 86 22.80 -13.16 -13.49
C LEU A 86 21.38 -13.12 -14.04
N GLY A 87 21.19 -13.32 -15.34
CA GLY A 87 19.88 -13.24 -15.97
C GLY A 87 19.80 -13.99 -17.29
N THR A 88 18.59 -14.08 -17.82
CA THR A 88 18.31 -14.76 -19.08
C THR A 88 18.36 -13.77 -20.24
N ARG A 89 19.08 -14.13 -21.32
CA ARG A 89 19.07 -13.36 -22.56
C ARG A 89 17.83 -13.69 -23.38
N VAL A 90 16.98 -12.70 -23.60
CA VAL A 90 15.74 -12.81 -24.38
C VAL A 90 15.94 -12.17 -25.75
N VAL A 91 15.61 -12.93 -26.81
CA VAL A 91 15.69 -12.48 -28.21
C VAL A 91 14.28 -12.18 -28.76
N PRO A 92 14.14 -11.32 -29.77
CA PRO A 92 12.86 -11.12 -30.44
C PRO A 92 12.35 -12.40 -31.10
N LYS A 93 11.02 -12.62 -31.12
CA LYS A 93 10.36 -13.84 -31.61
C LYS A 93 10.85 -14.31 -33.00
N ASP A 94 11.11 -13.39 -33.91
CA ASP A 94 11.51 -13.69 -35.30
C ASP A 94 13.00 -13.42 -35.60
N CYS A 95 13.85 -13.31 -34.58
CA CYS A 95 15.27 -13.02 -34.79
C CYS A 95 16.06 -14.27 -35.22
N ALA A 96 16.45 -14.33 -36.50
CA ALA A 96 17.27 -15.41 -37.05
C ALA A 96 18.73 -15.43 -36.54
N ASN A 97 19.29 -14.27 -36.14
CA ASN A 97 20.65 -14.15 -35.63
C ASN A 97 20.73 -13.23 -34.39
N PRO A 98 20.91 -13.79 -33.18
CA PRO A 98 20.99 -13.04 -31.92
C PRO A 98 22.11 -11.99 -31.84
N LYS A 99 23.09 -12.01 -32.74
CA LYS A 99 24.18 -11.02 -32.78
C LYS A 99 23.82 -9.77 -33.57
N SER A 100 22.83 -9.85 -34.46
CA SER A 100 22.39 -8.75 -35.33
C SER A 100 21.08 -8.11 -34.91
N CYS A 101 20.45 -8.58 -33.83
CA CYS A 101 19.21 -8.00 -33.29
C CYS A 101 19.43 -7.42 -31.89
N GLN A 102 18.53 -6.52 -31.51
CA GLN A 102 18.44 -6.03 -30.14
C GLN A 102 18.02 -7.20 -29.24
N THR A 103 18.63 -7.32 -28.07
CA THR A 103 18.31 -8.37 -27.10
C THR A 103 18.07 -7.77 -25.72
N LEU A 104 17.31 -8.47 -24.88
CA LEU A 104 17.08 -8.07 -23.50
C LEU A 104 17.84 -9.01 -22.56
N TYR A 105 18.38 -8.47 -21.47
CA TYR A 105 18.73 -9.26 -20.29
C TYR A 105 17.61 -9.14 -19.29
N LEU A 106 17.04 -10.27 -18.89
CA LEU A 106 15.95 -10.40 -17.93
C LEU A 106 16.49 -11.03 -16.65
N MET A 107 16.59 -10.25 -15.58
CA MET A 107 16.89 -10.73 -14.23
C MET A 107 15.58 -10.89 -13.46
N GLN A 108 15.36 -12.06 -12.86
CA GLN A 108 14.13 -12.39 -12.15
C GLN A 108 14.36 -12.38 -10.65
N ARG A 109 13.40 -11.83 -9.89
CA ARG A 109 13.48 -11.71 -8.43
C ARG A 109 13.86 -13.01 -7.73
N GLN A 110 13.28 -14.13 -8.16
CA GLN A 110 13.50 -15.46 -7.58
C GLN A 110 14.97 -15.92 -7.59
N ASP A 111 15.79 -15.39 -8.49
CA ASP A 111 17.21 -15.76 -8.60
C ASP A 111 18.11 -14.98 -7.61
N PHE A 112 17.54 -13.94 -6.96
CA PHE A 112 18.25 -13.02 -6.07
C PHE A 112 17.68 -12.96 -4.66
N ILE A 113 16.42 -13.34 -4.46
CA ILE A 113 15.72 -13.27 -3.17
C ILE A 113 15.32 -14.67 -2.72
N ILE A 114 15.41 -14.90 -1.42
CA ILE A 114 14.99 -16.14 -0.77
C ILE A 114 13.52 -16.40 -1.06
N THR A 115 13.23 -17.60 -1.55
CA THR A 115 11.88 -18.13 -1.69
C THR A 115 11.50 -18.86 -0.40
N TYR A 116 10.32 -18.55 0.13
CA TYR A 116 9.77 -19.16 1.33
C TYR A 116 8.68 -20.16 0.98
N LYS A 117 8.58 -21.24 1.75
CA LYS A 117 7.43 -22.12 1.72
C LYS A 117 6.44 -21.65 2.78
N ILE A 118 5.26 -21.23 2.35
CA ILE A 118 4.21 -20.74 3.27
C ILE A 118 3.32 -21.90 3.69
N ARG A 119 3.05 -22.02 5.00
CA ARG A 119 2.18 -23.05 5.56
C ARG A 119 1.60 -22.63 6.90
N ARG A 120 0.59 -23.36 7.37
CA ARG A 120 0.16 -23.31 8.77
C ARG A 120 1.28 -23.82 9.69
N ALA A 121 1.35 -23.25 10.88
CA ALA A 121 2.26 -23.72 11.91
C ALA A 121 1.87 -25.12 12.40
N VAL A 122 2.88 -25.88 12.84
CA VAL A 122 2.74 -27.20 13.47
C VAL A 122 3.36 -27.18 14.86
N GLU A 123 3.10 -28.19 15.68
CA GLU A 123 3.61 -28.25 17.06
C GLU A 123 5.15 -28.21 17.12
N GLU A 124 5.83 -28.79 16.13
CA GLU A 124 7.28 -28.81 16.03
C GLU A 124 7.89 -27.41 15.81
N ASP A 125 7.12 -26.45 15.29
CA ASP A 125 7.59 -25.07 15.08
C ASP A 125 7.78 -24.33 16.42
N ASN A 126 7.31 -24.87 17.54
CA ASN A 126 7.41 -24.23 18.85
C ASN A 126 8.87 -23.83 19.19
N ASP A 127 9.83 -24.70 18.89
CA ASP A 127 11.25 -24.47 19.21
C ASP A 127 11.87 -23.36 18.34
N ASP A 128 11.40 -23.22 17.09
CA ASP A 128 11.83 -22.17 16.16
C ASP A 128 11.17 -20.81 16.48
N LEU A 129 9.88 -20.82 16.81
CA LEU A 129 9.06 -19.62 16.94
C LEU A 129 9.20 -18.94 18.30
N ILE A 130 9.41 -19.70 19.38
CA ILE A 130 9.55 -19.12 20.72
C ILE A 130 10.70 -18.10 20.78
N PRO A 131 11.93 -18.41 20.33
CA PRO A 131 13.02 -17.43 20.33
C PRO A 131 12.69 -16.18 19.51
N LEU A 132 12.01 -16.35 18.37
CA LEU A 132 11.62 -15.24 17.49
C LEU A 132 10.62 -14.29 18.17
N ILE A 133 9.64 -14.82 18.89
CA ILE A 133 8.62 -14.00 19.56
C ILE A 133 9.16 -13.44 20.89
N ASN A 134 9.88 -14.26 21.67
CA ASN A 134 10.41 -13.89 22.99
C ASN A 134 11.52 -12.85 22.93
N SER A 135 12.23 -12.73 21.81
CA SER A 135 13.18 -11.63 21.61
C SER A 135 12.53 -10.25 21.76
N HIS A 136 11.19 -10.17 21.68
CA HIS A 136 10.46 -8.91 21.78
C HIS A 136 9.38 -8.88 22.87
N SER A 137 8.71 -10.00 23.17
CA SER A 137 7.85 -10.11 24.36
C SER A 137 7.75 -11.53 24.89
N ILE A 138 7.82 -11.65 26.21
CA ILE A 138 7.62 -12.91 26.94
C ILE A 138 6.17 -13.10 27.40
N ARG A 139 5.24 -12.18 27.10
CA ARG A 139 3.87 -12.18 27.65
C ARG A 139 3.08 -13.44 27.32
N LEU A 140 3.22 -13.96 26.09
CA LEU A 140 2.58 -15.22 25.72
C LEU A 140 3.12 -16.39 26.53
N GLN A 141 4.44 -16.40 26.81
CA GLN A 141 5.06 -17.39 27.65
C GLN A 141 4.57 -17.30 29.10
N GLU A 142 4.38 -16.09 29.62
CA GLU A 142 3.80 -15.87 30.96
C GLU A 142 2.35 -16.31 31.06
N THR A 143 1.57 -16.15 29.99
CA THR A 143 0.12 -16.44 29.97
C THR A 143 -0.16 -17.93 29.72
N TYR A 144 0.52 -18.54 28.76
CA TYR A 144 0.22 -19.90 28.28
C TYR A 144 1.35 -20.90 28.59
N GLY A 145 2.43 -20.46 29.23
CA GLY A 145 3.56 -21.30 29.59
C GLY A 145 4.62 -21.42 28.50
N SER A 146 5.60 -22.30 28.72
CA SER A 146 6.81 -22.42 27.88
C SER A 146 6.61 -23.10 26.54
N TYR A 147 5.41 -23.59 26.23
CA TYR A 147 5.07 -24.25 24.96
C TYR A 147 3.81 -23.63 24.33
N TYR A 148 3.70 -22.30 24.41
CA TYR A 148 2.47 -21.59 24.06
C TYR A 148 2.06 -21.75 22.59
N ILE A 149 3.00 -21.97 21.65
CA ILE A 149 2.64 -22.25 20.25
C ILE A 149 1.88 -23.58 20.16
N ALA A 150 2.43 -24.63 20.77
CA ALA A 150 1.77 -25.94 20.81
C ALA A 150 0.42 -25.87 21.55
N GLU A 151 0.34 -25.15 22.67
CA GLU A 151 -0.93 -24.95 23.41
C GLU A 151 -1.98 -24.20 22.59
N LEU A 152 -1.60 -23.13 21.87
CA LEU A 152 -2.48 -22.40 20.96
C LEU A 152 -2.99 -23.28 19.82
N LEU A 153 -2.13 -24.12 19.25
CA LEU A 153 -2.48 -25.04 18.16
C LEU A 153 -3.31 -26.25 18.60
N THR A 154 -3.20 -26.69 19.86
CA THR A 154 -3.83 -27.94 20.33
C THR A 154 -5.05 -27.70 21.22
N ARG A 155 -4.90 -26.91 22.28
CA ARG A 155 -5.93 -26.71 23.32
C ARG A 155 -6.87 -25.56 22.99
N HIS A 156 -6.40 -24.56 22.25
CA HIS A 156 -7.17 -23.36 21.91
C HIS A 156 -7.56 -23.29 20.43
N LYS A 157 -7.88 -24.45 19.81
CA LYS A 157 -8.29 -24.53 18.40
C LYS A 157 -9.53 -23.70 18.07
N ASP A 158 -10.44 -23.54 19.04
CA ASP A 158 -11.69 -22.80 18.87
C ASP A 158 -11.55 -21.32 19.22
N SER A 159 -10.33 -20.82 19.50
CA SER A 159 -10.09 -19.41 19.87
C SER A 159 -10.23 -18.42 18.71
N GLY A 160 -10.48 -18.89 17.48
CA GLY A 160 -10.46 -18.06 16.28
C GLY A 160 -9.05 -17.70 15.80
N ARG A 161 -8.00 -18.18 16.48
CA ARG A 161 -6.61 -17.92 16.10
C ARG A 161 -6.11 -18.86 15.01
N GLN A 162 -5.38 -18.30 14.05
CA GLN A 162 -4.63 -19.04 13.05
C GLN A 162 -3.17 -18.58 13.02
N ILE A 163 -2.25 -19.54 13.06
CA ILE A 163 -0.81 -19.27 13.01
C ILE A 163 -0.27 -19.77 11.67
N ILE A 164 0.35 -18.87 10.91
CA ILE A 164 0.99 -19.16 9.63
C ILE A 164 2.47 -18.79 9.68
N VAL A 165 3.29 -19.59 9.01
CA VAL A 165 4.74 -19.46 9.02
C VAL A 165 5.34 -19.45 7.62
N ALA A 166 6.43 -18.71 7.48
CA ALA A 166 7.33 -18.82 6.34
C ALA A 166 8.47 -19.76 6.72
N GLU A 167 8.58 -20.87 6.00
CA GLU A 167 9.62 -21.88 6.19
C GLU A 167 10.78 -21.61 5.22
N HIS A 168 12.01 -21.65 5.74
CA HIS A 168 13.24 -21.66 4.95
C HIS A 168 14.19 -22.74 5.45
N GLN A 169 14.68 -23.59 4.54
CA GLN A 169 15.60 -24.71 4.84
C GLN A 169 15.10 -25.64 5.96
N GLY A 170 13.78 -25.82 6.08
CA GLY A 170 13.16 -26.71 7.06
C GLY A 170 12.85 -26.06 8.42
N SER A 171 13.22 -24.80 8.64
CA SER A 171 12.92 -24.06 9.87
C SER A 171 11.90 -22.94 9.64
N ALA A 172 11.06 -22.68 10.63
CA ALA A 172 10.14 -21.55 10.62
C ALA A 172 10.89 -20.25 10.93
N VAL A 173 11.00 -19.35 9.94
CA VAL A 173 11.83 -18.13 10.04
C VAL A 173 11.01 -16.84 10.13
N ALA A 174 9.71 -16.91 9.85
CA ALA A 174 8.76 -15.83 10.10
C ALA A 174 7.38 -16.39 10.46
N VAL A 175 6.60 -15.63 11.23
CA VAL A 175 5.29 -16.03 11.75
C VAL A 175 4.32 -14.85 11.77
N LEU A 176 3.07 -15.11 11.38
CA LEU A 176 1.92 -14.28 11.73
C LEU A 176 0.97 -15.09 12.64
N CYS A 177 0.60 -14.52 13.78
CA CYS A 177 -0.53 -14.98 14.58
C CYS A 177 -1.72 -14.08 14.27
N LEU A 178 -2.79 -14.67 13.75
CA LEU A 178 -3.99 -13.99 13.31
C LEU A 178 -5.16 -14.39 14.21
N ASN A 179 -6.16 -13.53 14.37
CA ASN A 179 -7.34 -13.80 15.18
C ASN A 179 -8.62 -13.29 14.50
N GLU A 180 -9.63 -14.14 14.40
CA GLU A 180 -10.95 -13.78 13.86
C GLU A 180 -11.73 -12.81 14.78
N THR A 181 -11.49 -12.86 16.09
CA THR A 181 -12.26 -12.07 17.04
C THR A 181 -11.79 -10.61 17.05
N VAL A 182 -12.69 -9.70 16.70
CA VAL A 182 -12.42 -8.25 16.62
C VAL A 182 -13.48 -7.47 17.40
N ASN A 183 -13.05 -6.51 18.23
CA ASN A 183 -13.97 -5.60 18.92
C ASN A 183 -14.36 -4.41 18.04
N TYR A 184 -15.36 -4.62 17.18
CA TYR A 184 -15.87 -3.59 16.26
C TYR A 184 -16.42 -2.37 16.98
N GLN A 185 -16.98 -2.52 18.18
CA GLN A 185 -17.57 -1.42 18.92
C GLN A 185 -16.51 -0.38 19.31
N ILE A 186 -15.47 -0.81 20.03
CA ILE A 186 -14.37 0.08 20.45
C ILE A 186 -13.69 0.70 19.22
N LEU A 187 -13.49 -0.08 18.16
CA LEU A 187 -12.86 0.42 16.95
C LEU A 187 -13.68 1.53 16.27
N ASN A 188 -15.01 1.41 16.20
CA ASN A 188 -15.87 2.42 15.60
C ASN A 188 -16.05 3.66 16.51
N GLU A 189 -15.96 3.48 17.84
CA GLU A 189 -15.99 4.55 18.83
C GLU A 189 -14.68 5.38 18.80
N GLU A 190 -13.52 4.75 18.59
CA GLU A 190 -12.21 5.42 18.68
C GLU A 190 -11.63 5.87 17.32
N PHE A 191 -12.02 5.25 16.19
CA PHE A 191 -11.43 5.52 14.88
C PHE A 191 -12.46 5.90 13.80
N GLU A 192 -12.02 6.67 12.80
CA GLU A 192 -12.84 7.07 11.65
C GLU A 192 -12.96 5.92 10.64
N LEU A 193 -13.88 4.99 10.94
CA LEU A 193 -14.12 3.80 10.13
C LEU A 193 -15.27 3.92 9.13
N THR A 194 -15.93 5.08 9.05
CA THR A 194 -17.02 5.32 8.09
C THR A 194 -16.61 5.01 6.63
N PRO A 195 -15.41 5.42 6.15
CA PRO A 195 -14.97 5.10 4.79
C PRO A 195 -14.75 3.60 4.53
N TYR A 196 -14.70 2.79 5.58
CA TYR A 196 -14.50 1.34 5.55
C TYR A 196 -15.77 0.58 5.95
N ASN A 197 -16.93 1.25 5.92
CA ASN A 197 -18.22 0.71 6.35
C ASN A 197 -18.18 0.11 7.78
N GLY A 198 -17.42 0.74 8.68
CA GLY A 198 -17.26 0.26 10.06
C GLY A 198 -16.62 -1.13 10.18
N LEU A 199 -15.92 -1.60 9.14
CA LEU A 199 -15.39 -2.96 8.98
C LEU A 199 -16.48 -4.05 8.93
N LYS A 200 -17.69 -3.70 8.48
CA LYS A 200 -18.81 -4.63 8.23
C LYS A 200 -19.00 -4.83 6.71
N LYS A 201 -19.54 -5.99 6.32
CA LYS A 201 -19.88 -6.26 4.91
C LYS A 201 -20.93 -5.25 4.41
N PRO A 202 -20.86 -4.83 3.13
CA PRO A 202 -21.88 -3.96 2.55
C PRO A 202 -23.23 -4.69 2.52
N HIS A 203 -24.29 -4.00 2.95
CA HIS A 203 -25.67 -4.49 2.92
C HIS A 203 -26.39 -3.89 1.70
N PRO A 204 -27.36 -4.58 1.07
CA PRO A 204 -28.12 -4.04 -0.06
C PRO A 204 -28.72 -2.66 0.17
N ASP A 205 -29.16 -2.38 1.41
CA ASP A 205 -29.70 -1.07 1.81
C ASP A 205 -28.66 0.06 1.81
N ASP A 206 -27.35 -0.25 1.82
CA ASP A 206 -26.29 0.77 1.70
C ASP A 206 -26.26 1.39 0.29
N THR A 207 -26.75 0.67 -0.72
CA THR A 207 -26.79 1.10 -2.13
C THR A 207 -27.86 2.17 -2.37
N ASP A 208 -28.97 2.12 -1.64
CA ASP A 208 -30.06 3.10 -1.74
C ASP A 208 -29.65 4.46 -1.16
N VAL A 209 -28.77 4.48 -0.15
CA VAL A 209 -28.18 5.73 0.38
C VAL A 209 -27.29 6.42 -0.65
N LEU A 210 -26.52 5.67 -1.45
CA LEU A 210 -25.70 6.22 -2.53
C LEU A 210 -26.56 6.77 -3.68
N LEU A 211 -27.67 6.12 -4.01
CA LEU A 211 -28.66 6.62 -4.98
C LEU A 211 -29.35 7.88 -4.45
N ASP A 212 -29.72 7.93 -3.18
CA ASP A 212 -30.30 9.10 -2.51
C ASP A 212 -29.33 10.28 -2.36
N ILE A 213 -28.01 10.05 -2.41
CA ILE A 213 -26.97 11.10 -2.50
C ILE A 213 -26.83 11.63 -3.95
N LEU A 214 -27.02 10.77 -4.95
CA LEU A 214 -26.94 11.14 -6.37
C LEU A 214 -28.07 12.08 -6.80
N TYR A 215 -29.30 11.88 -6.31
CA TYR A 215 -30.47 12.68 -6.70
C TYR A 215 -30.44 14.18 -6.25
N PRO A 216 -30.06 14.55 -5.01
CA PRO A 216 -29.99 15.96 -4.60
C PRO A 216 -28.82 16.72 -5.22
N SER A 217 -27.71 16.05 -5.57
CA SER A 217 -26.58 16.69 -6.26
C SER A 217 -26.96 17.20 -7.66
N MET A 218 -27.92 16.55 -8.33
CA MET A 218 -28.43 16.98 -9.62
C MET A 218 -29.40 18.16 -9.56
N GLU A 219 -30.17 18.31 -8.47
CA GLU A 219 -31.06 19.47 -8.27
C GLU A 219 -30.29 20.70 -7.72
N GLN A 220 -29.22 20.48 -6.94
CA GLN A 220 -28.36 21.56 -6.44
C GLN A 220 -27.58 22.29 -7.56
N LEU A 221 -27.33 21.64 -8.69
CA LEU A 221 -26.75 22.22 -9.91
C LEU A 221 -27.57 23.38 -10.50
N GLN A 222 -28.84 23.54 -10.15
CA GLN A 222 -29.69 24.64 -10.64
C GLN A 222 -29.87 25.81 -9.66
N LEU A 223 -29.54 25.63 -8.37
CA LEU A 223 -29.82 26.62 -7.32
C LEU A 223 -28.57 27.31 -6.75
N GLN A 224 -27.36 26.78 -6.97
CA GLN A 224 -26.13 27.37 -6.41
C GLN A 224 -25.62 28.64 -7.13
N HIS A 225 -26.30 29.13 -8.17
CA HIS A 225 -25.97 30.41 -8.80
C HIS A 225 -26.45 31.65 -8.02
N LYS A 226 -26.93 31.50 -6.77
CA LYS A 226 -27.59 32.59 -6.01
C LYS A 226 -27.27 32.71 -4.52
N PHE A 227 -26.31 31.98 -3.96
CA PHE A 227 -26.06 31.99 -2.50
C PHE A 227 -24.58 32.17 -2.11
N GLU A 228 -23.79 32.81 -2.95
CA GLU A 228 -22.51 33.41 -2.55
C GLU A 228 -22.73 34.88 -2.18
N GLU A 229 -23.20 35.13 -0.95
CA GLU A 229 -22.98 36.44 -0.28
C GLU A 229 -23.30 36.48 1.24
N GLU A 230 -23.74 35.39 1.89
CA GLU A 230 -24.31 35.49 3.26
C GLU A 230 -23.75 34.56 4.36
N VAL A 231 -22.53 34.01 4.23
CA VAL A 231 -21.92 33.20 5.31
C VAL A 231 -20.50 33.65 5.67
N THR A 232 -20.34 34.94 5.95
CA THR A 232 -19.16 35.48 6.66
C THR A 232 -19.46 35.93 8.09
N ASP A 233 -20.69 35.80 8.61
CA ASP A 233 -21.06 36.37 9.92
C ASP A 233 -21.34 35.35 11.05
N ILE A 234 -21.15 34.05 10.84
CA ILE A 234 -21.52 33.03 11.86
C ILE A 234 -20.30 32.46 12.61
N ILE A 235 -19.08 32.69 12.14
CA ILE A 235 -17.85 32.10 12.73
C ILE A 235 -17.33 32.88 13.95
N GLU A 236 -17.83 34.08 14.25
CA GLU A 236 -17.39 34.87 15.42
C GLU A 236 -18.13 34.58 16.75
N LYS A 237 -19.02 33.59 16.83
CA LYS A 237 -19.70 33.25 18.09
C LYS A 237 -19.77 31.76 18.35
N LYS A 238 -18.65 31.17 18.82
CA LYS A 238 -18.66 30.08 19.81
C LYS A 238 -17.24 29.80 20.36
N LEU A 239 -16.65 30.83 20.96
CA LEU A 239 -15.59 30.70 21.96
C LEU A 239 -16.23 30.91 23.34
N SER A 240 -16.48 29.81 24.05
CA SER A 240 -16.57 29.72 25.52
C SER A 240 -17.22 28.39 25.88
N PHE A 241 -16.48 27.50 26.53
CA PHE A 241 -16.75 27.03 27.89
C PHE A 241 -15.70 25.98 28.30
N GLU A 242 -15.09 26.24 29.44
CA GLU A 242 -13.98 25.51 30.05
C GLU A 242 -14.47 24.61 31.20
N THR A 243 -13.77 23.47 31.37
CA THR A 243 -13.33 22.87 32.65
C THR A 243 -14.33 22.17 33.59
N ILE A 244 -14.16 20.83 33.76
CA ILE A 244 -14.12 20.06 35.06
C ILE A 244 -13.25 18.79 34.83
N ARG A 245 -11.97 18.74 35.23
CA ARG A 245 -11.35 18.24 36.49
C ARG A 245 -11.45 16.73 36.82
N SER A 246 -10.31 16.05 36.58
CA SER A 246 -9.53 15.16 37.47
C SER A 246 -10.09 13.86 38.08
N ARG A 247 -9.25 12.82 37.94
CA ARG A 247 -8.91 11.68 38.84
C ARG A 247 -9.38 10.31 38.37
N PHE A 248 -8.47 9.55 37.77
CA PHE A 248 -8.31 8.12 38.08
C PHE A 248 -6.82 7.78 38.14
N SER A 249 -6.47 7.02 39.16
CA SER A 249 -5.16 6.47 39.42
C SER A 249 -5.23 4.96 39.24
N GLU A 250 -4.11 4.41 38.80
CA GLU A 250 -3.58 3.06 39.00
C GLU A 250 -3.62 2.07 37.82
N GLN A 251 -2.38 1.78 37.40
CA GLN A 251 -1.85 0.57 36.74
C GLN A 251 -1.98 0.44 35.22
N GLU A 252 -1.36 1.40 34.52
CA GLU A 252 -0.84 1.19 33.18
C GLU A 252 0.44 0.33 33.23
N PHE A 253 0.37 -0.89 32.67
CA PHE A 253 1.56 -1.67 32.32
C PHE A 253 2.21 -1.05 31.09
N LEU A 254 3.16 -0.15 31.31
CA LEU A 254 4.09 0.31 30.28
C LEU A 254 4.87 -0.90 29.74
N ILE A 255 4.62 -1.28 28.48
CA ILE A 255 5.42 -2.27 27.78
C ILE A 255 6.79 -1.64 27.52
N HIS A 256 7.80 -2.08 28.26
CA HIS A 256 9.17 -1.69 28.03
C HIS A 256 9.69 -2.44 26.79
N VAL A 257 9.54 -1.83 25.60
CA VAL A 257 10.28 -2.27 24.41
C VAL A 257 11.75 -2.00 24.70
N SER A 258 12.57 -3.06 24.74
CA SER A 258 14.02 -2.91 24.89
C SER A 258 14.59 -2.43 23.56
N ILE A 259 14.68 -1.12 23.40
CA ILE A 259 15.30 -0.52 22.21
C ILE A 259 16.82 -0.58 22.43
N THR A 260 17.50 -1.53 21.80
CA THR A 260 18.95 -1.44 21.63
C THR A 260 19.23 -0.67 20.35
N SER A 261 20.33 0.09 20.33
CA SER A 261 20.69 1.02 19.25
C SER A 261 21.05 0.36 17.91
N SER A 262 20.76 -0.93 17.74
CA SER A 262 20.94 -1.70 16.50
C SER A 262 19.64 -2.24 15.91
N ASP A 263 18.50 -2.06 16.56
CA ASP A 263 17.23 -2.67 16.14
C ASP A 263 16.43 -1.70 15.27
N ASP A 264 17.05 -1.29 14.15
CA ASP A 264 16.26 -1.01 12.97
C ASP A 264 15.66 -2.35 12.57
N TYR A 265 14.33 -2.45 12.66
CA TYR A 265 13.44 -3.39 11.97
C TYR A 265 12.64 -4.41 12.81
N SER A 266 11.37 -4.46 12.41
CA SER A 266 10.39 -5.55 12.50
C SER A 266 9.95 -6.02 13.87
N LEU A 267 9.09 -5.22 14.54
CA LEU A 267 7.92 -5.79 15.21
C LEU A 267 6.79 -4.80 15.51
N VAL A 268 5.57 -5.33 15.44
CA VAL A 268 4.36 -4.73 16.02
C VAL A 268 3.79 -5.78 16.95
N PHE A 269 3.87 -5.54 18.26
CA PHE A 269 2.85 -6.08 19.14
C PHE A 269 1.61 -5.26 18.89
N THR A 270 0.63 -5.87 18.23
CA THR A 270 -0.71 -5.39 18.46
C THR A 270 -1.04 -5.76 19.87
N SER A 271 -1.64 -4.82 20.57
CA SER A 271 -2.00 -5.09 21.93
C SER A 271 -2.98 -6.25 21.93
N ALA A 272 -2.51 -7.38 22.45
CA ALA A 272 -3.35 -8.35 23.09
C ALA A 272 -4.40 -7.66 23.99
N SER A 273 -4.13 -6.51 24.64
CA SER A 273 -5.18 -5.80 25.38
C SER A 273 -6.34 -5.21 24.53
N MET A 274 -6.29 -5.30 23.20
CA MET A 274 -7.42 -5.01 22.31
C MET A 274 -8.19 -6.29 21.88
N PHE A 275 -7.58 -7.48 22.01
CA PHE A 275 -8.10 -8.78 21.48
C PHE A 275 -7.97 -9.99 22.44
N VAL A 276 -7.44 -9.79 23.65
CA VAL A 276 -7.28 -10.79 24.71
C VAL A 276 -8.30 -10.50 25.77
N PHE A 277 -9.36 -11.29 25.68
CA PHE A 277 -10.29 -11.62 26.73
C PHE A 277 -9.51 -11.86 28.04
N GLN A 278 -9.85 -11.10 29.08
CA GLN A 278 -10.03 -11.77 30.36
C GLN A 278 -11.20 -12.72 30.14
N ASP A 279 -11.01 -14.00 30.44
CA ASP A 279 -12.10 -14.99 30.53
C ASP A 279 -13.08 -14.55 31.63
N ASP A 280 -13.89 -13.53 31.34
CA ASP A 280 -15.09 -13.23 32.09
C ASP A 280 -16.25 -13.83 31.27
N GLU A 281 -16.55 -15.10 31.57
CA GLU A 281 -17.92 -15.58 31.43
C GLU A 281 -18.86 -14.53 32.04
N ASP A 282 -19.92 -14.18 31.30
CA ASP A 282 -20.98 -13.24 31.68
C ASP A 282 -20.71 -11.73 31.47
N LYS A 283 -20.94 -11.28 30.23
CA LYS A 283 -21.80 -10.12 29.96
C LYS A 283 -22.25 -10.08 28.50
N LYS A 284 -23.47 -10.55 28.24
CA LYS A 284 -24.24 -10.10 27.07
C LYS A 284 -24.50 -8.59 27.22
N SER A 285 -23.64 -7.76 26.65
CA SER A 285 -23.92 -6.33 26.49
C SER A 285 -24.82 -6.15 25.28
N TYR A 286 -26.09 -5.85 25.53
CA TYR A 286 -26.99 -5.32 24.52
C TYR A 286 -26.52 -3.91 24.14
N SER A 287 -26.06 -3.71 22.90
CA SER A 287 -25.96 -2.39 22.28
C SER A 287 -26.85 -2.36 21.03
N LEU A 288 -27.56 -1.23 20.86
CA LEU A 288 -28.49 -1.00 19.77
C LEU A 288 -27.75 -0.70 18.47
N ASP A 289 -27.37 -1.75 17.73
CA ASP A 289 -27.23 -1.71 16.27
C ASP A 289 -28.29 -2.66 15.72
N SER A 290 -29.44 -2.13 15.28
CA SER A 290 -30.61 -2.91 14.88
C SER A 290 -30.46 -3.66 13.54
N ILE A 291 -29.23 -3.87 13.07
CA ILE A 291 -28.93 -4.70 11.90
C ILE A 291 -27.65 -5.49 12.23
N ASP A 292 -27.81 -6.79 12.46
CA ASP A 292 -26.73 -7.76 12.62
C ASP A 292 -26.01 -7.93 11.28
N ARG A 293 -25.09 -6.99 10.99
CA ARG A 293 -24.33 -6.97 9.74
C ARG A 293 -23.11 -7.89 9.87
N GLU A 294 -22.83 -8.63 8.80
CA GLU A 294 -21.73 -9.58 8.78
C GLU A 294 -20.37 -8.90 9.05
N PRO A 295 -19.57 -9.43 9.98
CA PRO A 295 -18.28 -8.85 10.33
C PRO A 295 -17.24 -9.07 9.21
N ASN A 296 -16.37 -8.10 8.92
CA ASN A 296 -15.50 -8.14 7.73
C ASN A 296 -13.98 -8.03 8.02
N ALA A 297 -13.56 -8.21 9.27
CA ALA A 297 -12.17 -8.06 9.68
C ALA A 297 -11.66 -9.22 10.54
N PHE A 298 -10.35 -9.48 10.42
CA PHE A 298 -9.56 -10.26 11.37
C PHE A 298 -8.36 -9.43 11.85
N ALA A 299 -7.85 -9.71 13.04
CA ALA A 299 -6.71 -9.02 13.63
C ALA A 299 -5.40 -9.77 13.37
N LEU A 300 -4.36 -9.01 13.03
CA LEU A 300 -2.98 -9.47 13.11
C LEU A 300 -2.51 -9.27 14.55
N GLU A 301 -2.41 -10.33 15.35
CA GLU A 301 -1.99 -10.21 16.75
C GLU A 301 -0.47 -10.06 16.89
N ILE A 302 0.28 -10.90 16.16
CA ILE A 302 1.74 -11.02 16.26
C ILE A 302 2.32 -11.16 14.86
N ALA A 303 3.39 -10.43 14.58
CA ALA A 303 4.19 -10.59 13.38
C ALA A 303 5.67 -10.57 13.75
N ALA A 304 6.36 -11.71 13.64
CA ALA A 304 7.77 -11.83 13.99
C ALA A 304 8.55 -12.54 12.88
N SER A 305 9.80 -12.13 12.66
CA SER A 305 10.70 -12.80 11.73
C SER A 305 12.14 -12.69 12.16
N HIS A 306 12.97 -13.64 11.73
CA HIS A 306 14.41 -13.50 11.80
C HIS A 306 14.85 -12.29 10.95
N PRO A 307 15.84 -11.47 11.37
CA PRO A 307 16.27 -10.27 10.64
C PRO A 307 16.68 -10.51 9.18
N ASP A 308 17.28 -11.67 8.89
CA ASP A 308 17.65 -12.05 7.51
C ASP A 308 16.44 -12.51 6.65
N HIS A 309 15.27 -12.66 7.27
CA HIS A 309 14.08 -13.28 6.68
C HIS A 309 12.81 -12.41 6.71
N GLU A 310 12.92 -11.09 6.92
CA GLU A 310 11.77 -10.17 6.96
C GLU A 310 10.89 -10.20 5.72
N ALA A 311 11.49 -10.47 4.56
CA ALA A 311 10.74 -10.63 3.31
C ALA A 311 9.69 -11.76 3.40
N GLY A 312 9.85 -12.71 4.32
CA GLY A 312 8.89 -13.77 4.61
C GLY A 312 7.58 -13.24 5.19
N LEU A 313 7.61 -12.18 6.02
CA LEU A 313 6.38 -11.58 6.59
C LEU A 313 5.44 -11.07 5.49
N LYS A 314 6.01 -10.50 4.43
CA LYS A 314 5.23 -10.01 3.29
C LYS A 314 4.47 -11.15 2.60
N MET A 315 5.13 -12.28 2.39
CA MET A 315 4.51 -13.44 1.73
C MET A 315 3.34 -14.01 2.56
N LEU A 316 3.39 -13.83 3.89
CA LEU A 316 2.32 -14.26 4.79
C LEU A 316 1.05 -13.40 4.71
N PHE A 317 1.11 -12.17 4.19
CA PHE A 317 -0.09 -11.34 4.02
C PHE A 317 -1.05 -11.86 2.94
N GLU A 318 -0.53 -12.50 1.89
CA GLU A 318 -1.41 -13.13 0.88
C GLU A 318 -2.15 -14.32 1.51
N SER A 319 -1.40 -15.20 2.19
CA SER A 319 -1.96 -16.37 2.88
C SER A 319 -2.84 -16.04 4.09
N SER A 320 -2.75 -14.84 4.67
CA SER A 320 -3.64 -14.45 5.76
C SER A 320 -5.10 -14.29 5.28
N PHE A 321 -5.31 -13.80 4.06
CA PHE A 321 -6.65 -13.73 3.45
C PHE A 321 -7.17 -15.09 2.97
N GLU A 322 -6.28 -16.07 2.75
CA GLU A 322 -6.67 -17.47 2.53
C GLU A 322 -7.11 -18.16 3.83
N CYS A 323 -6.60 -17.71 4.98
CA CYS A 323 -7.02 -18.21 6.29
C CYS A 323 -8.44 -17.75 6.66
N PHE A 324 -8.84 -16.57 6.20
CA PHE A 324 -10.14 -15.94 6.48
C PHE A 324 -10.81 -15.51 5.18
N THR A 325 -11.27 -16.48 4.38
CA THR A 325 -11.79 -16.27 3.02
C THR A 325 -13.06 -15.42 2.96
N ASP A 326 -13.76 -15.27 4.07
CA ASP A 326 -14.94 -14.44 4.27
C ASP A 326 -14.63 -13.00 4.70
N ARG A 327 -13.37 -12.68 5.04
CA ARG A 327 -12.96 -11.35 5.56
C ARG A 327 -12.10 -10.58 4.57
N ASP A 328 -12.41 -9.29 4.39
CA ASP A 328 -11.69 -8.42 3.46
C ASP A 328 -10.64 -7.56 4.14
N TYR A 329 -10.69 -7.40 5.47
CA TYR A 329 -9.78 -6.55 6.23
C TYR A 329 -8.90 -7.35 7.20
N CYS A 330 -7.61 -7.08 7.16
CA CYS A 330 -6.65 -7.41 8.22
C CYS A 330 -6.33 -6.14 9.00
N ILE A 331 -6.52 -6.17 10.32
CA ILE A 331 -6.33 -5.01 11.18
C ILE A 331 -5.12 -5.18 12.09
N MET A 332 -4.41 -4.09 12.34
CA MET A 332 -3.23 -4.08 13.19
C MET A 332 -3.26 -2.83 14.07
N SER A 333 -3.20 -2.99 15.39
CA SER A 333 -3.06 -1.87 16.32
C SER A 333 -1.60 -1.72 16.75
N VAL A 334 -1.05 -0.51 16.84
CA VAL A 334 0.33 -0.27 17.29
C VAL A 334 0.29 0.76 18.39
N PRO A 335 0.97 0.58 19.56
CA PRO A 335 1.01 1.64 20.56
C PRO A 335 1.55 2.94 19.95
N SER A 336 0.91 4.08 20.23
CA SER A 336 1.27 5.37 19.61
C SER A 336 2.68 5.88 19.99
N THR A 337 3.32 5.25 20.98
CA THR A 337 4.67 5.56 21.43
C THR A 337 5.77 4.82 20.68
N VAL A 338 5.42 3.84 19.85
CA VAL A 338 6.38 3.01 19.11
C VAL A 338 6.74 3.66 17.76
N PRO A 339 8.02 3.75 17.38
CA PRO A 339 8.43 4.24 16.06
C PRO A 339 7.80 3.43 14.92
N THR A 340 7.61 4.05 13.75
CA THR A 340 7.05 3.36 12.59
C THR A 340 7.96 2.22 12.12
N ASN A 341 7.39 1.03 12.00
CA ASN A 341 8.05 -0.19 11.53
C ASN A 341 7.87 -0.36 10.01
N ASN A 342 8.80 -1.05 9.33
CA ASN A 342 8.62 -1.55 7.96
C ASN A 342 7.25 -2.22 7.70
N LEU A 343 6.66 -2.91 8.68
CA LEU A 343 5.33 -3.54 8.54
C LEU A 343 4.21 -2.52 8.30
N THR A 344 4.26 -1.35 8.93
CA THR A 344 3.21 -0.33 8.74
C THR A 344 3.20 0.23 7.32
N ASN A 345 4.28 0.07 6.55
CA ASN A 345 4.34 0.50 5.14
C ASN A 345 3.40 -0.30 4.22
N TYR A 346 2.92 -1.47 4.65
CA TYR A 346 1.96 -2.26 3.88
C TYR A 346 0.51 -1.87 4.16
N PHE A 347 0.24 -1.20 5.29
CA PHE A 347 -1.10 -0.90 5.75
C PHE A 347 -1.45 0.58 5.54
N GLY A 348 -2.73 0.88 5.38
CA GLY A 348 -3.26 2.23 5.51
C GLY A 348 -3.49 2.58 6.98
N ARG A 349 -2.97 3.72 7.45
CA ARG A 349 -3.27 4.24 8.80
C ARG A 349 -4.68 4.82 8.82
N VAL A 350 -5.46 4.47 9.85
CA VAL A 350 -6.79 5.05 10.10
C VAL A 350 -6.66 6.24 11.02
N ILE A 351 -7.42 7.29 10.74
CA ILE A 351 -7.43 8.51 11.54
C ILE A 351 -8.21 8.24 12.85
N PRO A 352 -7.62 8.47 14.03
CA PRO A 352 -8.36 8.44 15.29
C PRO A 352 -9.43 9.55 15.32
N ARG A 353 -10.56 9.31 16.00
CA ARG A 353 -11.58 10.35 16.21
C ARG A 353 -11.04 11.43 17.12
N SER A 354 -11.55 12.66 16.97
CA SER A 354 -11.09 13.84 17.73
C SER A 354 -11.29 13.74 19.25
N TYR A 355 -12.22 12.89 19.69
CA TYR A 355 -12.49 12.58 21.09
C TYR A 355 -11.90 11.23 21.53
N GLY A 356 -11.20 10.53 20.63
CA GLY A 356 -10.54 9.28 20.94
C GLY A 356 -9.41 9.50 21.93
N THR A 357 -9.34 8.65 22.94
CA THR A 357 -8.27 8.67 23.96
C THR A 357 -7.41 7.42 23.91
N PHE A 358 -7.69 6.53 22.95
CA PHE A 358 -7.04 5.24 22.84
C PHE A 358 -5.54 5.40 22.52
N PRO A 359 -4.63 4.81 23.31
CA PRO A 359 -3.18 5.02 23.17
C PRO A 359 -2.54 4.19 22.05
N TYR A 360 -3.31 3.85 21.02
CA TYR A 360 -2.89 3.03 19.88
C TYR A 360 -3.30 3.66 18.56
N GLU A 361 -2.47 3.44 17.56
CA GLU A 361 -2.73 3.70 16.15
C GLU A 361 -3.36 2.45 15.51
N LEU A 362 -4.35 2.66 14.63
CA LEU A 362 -4.98 1.58 13.87
C LEU A 362 -4.50 1.59 12.41
N TYR A 363 -4.17 0.41 11.92
CA TYR A 363 -3.72 0.14 10.56
C TYR A 363 -4.62 -0.91 9.92
N LEU A 364 -4.99 -0.70 8.65
CA LEU A 364 -5.83 -1.59 7.86
C LEU A 364 -5.11 -2.05 6.61
N LEU A 365 -5.18 -3.34 6.31
CA LEU A 365 -4.79 -3.95 5.06
C LEU A 365 -6.03 -4.60 4.45
N HIS A 366 -6.33 -4.28 3.20
CA HIS A 366 -7.50 -4.82 2.51
C HIS A 366 -7.09 -5.91 1.52
N ARG A 367 -7.91 -6.95 1.37
CA ARG A 367 -7.67 -8.07 0.44
C ARG A 367 -7.28 -7.60 -0.95
N ASN A 368 -8.07 -6.69 -1.53
CA ASN A 368 -7.80 -6.17 -2.87
C ASN A 368 -6.50 -5.36 -2.94
N SER A 369 -6.06 -4.70 -1.87
CA SER A 369 -4.79 -3.96 -1.93
C SER A 369 -3.56 -4.88 -1.98
N VAL A 370 -3.74 -6.16 -1.61
CA VAL A 370 -2.71 -7.21 -1.67
C VAL A 370 -2.85 -8.06 -2.92
N LEU A 371 -4.04 -8.64 -3.15
CA LEU A 371 -4.27 -9.67 -4.15
C LEU A 371 -4.61 -9.13 -5.54
N SER A 372 -5.13 -7.90 -5.63
CA SER A 372 -5.62 -7.38 -6.90
C SER A 372 -4.50 -6.80 -7.77
N LYS A 373 -4.69 -6.92 -9.09
CA LYS A 373 -3.88 -6.19 -10.07
C LYS A 373 -4.34 -4.74 -10.09
N ILE A 374 -3.41 -3.85 -9.74
CA ILE A 374 -3.60 -2.40 -9.77
C ILE A 374 -2.83 -1.83 -10.96
N ASP A 375 -3.49 -1.00 -11.76
CA ASP A 375 -2.89 -0.28 -12.88
C ASP A 375 -3.27 1.19 -12.87
N VAL A 376 -2.52 1.99 -13.63
CA VAL A 376 -2.80 3.41 -13.85
C VAL A 376 -2.86 3.67 -15.33
N GLU A 377 -3.89 4.37 -15.77
CA GLU A 377 -4.09 4.72 -17.17
C GLU A 377 -4.69 6.12 -17.32
N MET A 378 -4.56 6.68 -18.53
CA MET A 378 -5.21 7.94 -18.88
C MET A 378 -6.72 7.73 -18.93
N ALA A 379 -7.48 8.69 -18.40
CA ALA A 379 -8.91 8.55 -18.33
C ALA A 379 -9.57 8.60 -19.72
N THR A 380 -10.66 7.85 -19.87
CA THR A 380 -11.46 7.79 -21.10
C THR A 380 -12.93 7.96 -20.75
N ARG A 381 -13.80 8.08 -21.76
CA ARG A 381 -15.26 8.19 -21.57
C ARG A 381 -15.85 6.98 -20.83
N ASN A 382 -15.21 5.81 -20.89
CA ASN A 382 -15.66 4.63 -20.15
C ASN A 382 -15.53 4.82 -18.64
N HIS A 383 -14.64 5.72 -18.20
CA HIS A 383 -14.39 5.99 -16.78
C HIS A 383 -15.34 7.04 -16.20
N GLU A 384 -16.20 7.68 -17.01
CA GLU A 384 -17.02 8.80 -16.54
C GLU A 384 -17.95 8.41 -15.39
N LYS A 385 -18.74 7.34 -15.54
CA LYS A 385 -19.66 6.89 -14.48
C LYS A 385 -18.91 6.42 -13.22
N PRO A 386 -17.89 5.54 -13.32
CA PRO A 386 -17.13 5.12 -12.14
C PRO A 386 -16.42 6.27 -11.41
N VAL A 387 -15.86 7.25 -12.13
CA VAL A 387 -15.21 8.42 -11.53
C VAL A 387 -16.23 9.28 -10.79
N LYS A 388 -17.39 9.57 -11.40
CA LYS A 388 -18.44 10.36 -10.75
C LYS A 388 -18.98 9.65 -9.49
N LEU A 389 -19.09 8.33 -9.52
CA LEU A 389 -19.45 7.52 -8.34
C LEU A 389 -18.38 7.56 -7.25
N LEU A 390 -17.10 7.47 -7.61
CA LEU A 390 -16.01 7.59 -6.63
C LEU A 390 -16.04 8.97 -5.96
N LEU A 391 -16.19 10.02 -6.76
CA LEU A 391 -16.18 11.41 -6.31
C LEU A 391 -17.42 11.80 -5.51
N SER A 392 -18.57 11.12 -5.69
CA SER A 392 -19.78 11.40 -4.91
C SER A 392 -19.60 11.15 -3.40
N THR A 393 -18.56 10.41 -3.01
CA THR A 393 -18.23 10.14 -1.59
C THR A 393 -17.45 11.28 -0.92
N ILE A 394 -17.03 12.30 -1.67
CA ILE A 394 -16.12 13.36 -1.19
C ILE A 394 -16.81 14.73 -1.24
N PRO A 395 -16.66 15.57 -0.20
CA PRO A 395 -17.16 16.94 -0.23
C PRO A 395 -16.47 17.78 -1.31
N ASN A 396 -17.18 18.77 -1.85
CA ASN A 396 -16.65 19.70 -2.87
C ASN A 396 -16.13 19.02 -4.15
N ASN A 397 -16.70 17.86 -4.51
CA ASN A 397 -16.31 17.12 -5.71
C ASN A 397 -16.59 17.85 -7.05
N TYR A 398 -17.42 18.90 -7.04
CA TYR A 398 -17.85 19.61 -8.24
C TYR A 398 -16.68 20.13 -9.07
N TYR A 399 -15.64 20.66 -8.43
CA TYR A 399 -14.48 21.24 -9.11
C TYR A 399 -13.68 20.15 -9.84
N ILE A 400 -13.47 19.01 -9.17
CA ILE A 400 -12.77 17.85 -9.73
C ILE A 400 -13.59 17.28 -10.90
N ILE A 401 -14.91 17.16 -10.76
CA ILE A 401 -15.80 16.69 -11.83
C ILE A 401 -15.75 17.65 -13.02
N GLN A 402 -15.74 18.96 -12.80
CA GLN A 402 -15.66 19.95 -13.86
C GLN A 402 -14.34 19.88 -14.62
N GLN A 403 -13.20 19.77 -13.92
CA GLN A 403 -11.88 19.61 -14.55
C GLN A 403 -11.82 18.30 -15.34
N PHE A 404 -12.37 17.21 -14.78
CA PHE A 404 -12.44 15.91 -15.43
C PHE A 404 -13.32 15.91 -16.69
N ASP A 405 -14.52 16.49 -16.62
CA ASP A 405 -15.41 16.64 -17.77
C ASP A 405 -14.77 17.54 -18.83
N THR A 406 -14.07 18.62 -18.42
CA THR A 406 -13.29 19.46 -19.35
C THR A 406 -12.28 18.63 -20.11
N PHE A 407 -11.51 17.76 -19.44
CA PHE A 407 -10.57 16.85 -20.09
C PHE A 407 -11.24 15.87 -21.08
N LEU A 408 -12.38 15.28 -20.71
CA LEU A 408 -13.05 14.28 -21.56
C LEU A 408 -13.70 14.87 -22.83
N TYR A 409 -14.17 16.12 -22.74
CA TYR A 409 -15.00 16.73 -23.78
C TYR A 409 -14.31 17.85 -24.56
N ASN A 410 -13.25 18.47 -24.02
CA ASN A 410 -12.46 19.49 -24.71
C ASN A 410 -11.10 18.93 -25.17
N LYS A 411 -10.85 18.96 -26.48
CA LYS A 411 -9.57 18.52 -27.07
C LYS A 411 -8.38 19.42 -26.71
N GLU A 412 -8.65 20.68 -26.40
CA GLU A 412 -7.65 21.67 -25.97
C GLU A 412 -7.70 21.88 -24.45
N SER A 413 -8.10 20.84 -23.71
CA SER A 413 -8.12 20.88 -22.25
C SER A 413 -6.71 21.15 -21.69
N PRO A 414 -6.54 22.08 -20.74
CA PRO A 414 -5.28 22.26 -20.03
C PRO A 414 -5.05 21.14 -19.00
N PHE A 415 -6.08 20.34 -18.70
CA PHE A 415 -6.03 19.24 -17.75
C PHE A 415 -5.73 17.93 -18.45
N MET A 416 -5.00 17.04 -17.75
CA MET A 416 -4.88 15.61 -18.04
C MET A 416 -5.45 14.82 -16.86
N ALA A 417 -6.33 13.86 -17.11
CA ALA A 417 -6.87 13.02 -16.06
C ALA A 417 -6.39 11.57 -16.17
N PHE A 418 -6.09 10.96 -15.03
CA PHE A 418 -5.62 9.59 -14.90
C PHE A 418 -6.46 8.85 -13.86
N VAL A 419 -6.73 7.58 -14.11
CA VAL A 419 -7.46 6.71 -13.17
C VAL A 419 -6.55 5.62 -12.65
N LEU A 420 -6.67 5.35 -11.35
CA LEU A 420 -6.12 4.17 -10.70
C LEU A 420 -7.21 3.09 -10.73
N THR A 421 -6.91 1.93 -11.31
CA THR A 421 -7.86 0.83 -11.43
C THR A 421 -7.38 -0.39 -10.65
N SER A 422 -8.32 -1.12 -10.06
CA SER A 422 -8.12 -2.42 -9.43
C SER A 422 -9.12 -3.38 -10.06
N GLU A 423 -8.66 -4.43 -10.77
CA GLU A 423 -9.55 -5.36 -11.50
C GLU A 423 -10.60 -4.63 -12.37
N ASN A 424 -10.17 -3.59 -13.09
CA ASN A 424 -11.01 -2.71 -13.93
C ASN A 424 -12.04 -1.84 -13.19
N GLN A 425 -12.04 -1.83 -11.85
CA GLN A 425 -12.81 -0.86 -11.07
C GLN A 425 -11.98 0.39 -10.80
N VAL A 426 -12.56 1.57 -11.01
CA VAL A 426 -11.90 2.84 -10.69
C VAL A 426 -11.86 3.01 -9.18
N VAL A 427 -10.65 3.07 -8.63
CA VAL A 427 -10.37 3.19 -7.19
C VAL A 427 -9.60 4.47 -6.85
N GLY A 428 -9.24 5.26 -7.86
CA GLY A 428 -8.62 6.57 -7.68
C GLY A 428 -8.65 7.39 -8.96
N ILE A 429 -8.49 8.70 -8.82
CA ILE A 429 -8.36 9.67 -9.91
C ILE A 429 -7.29 10.71 -9.56
N ALA A 430 -6.52 11.11 -10.56
CA ALA A 430 -5.62 12.24 -10.49
C ALA A 430 -5.86 13.19 -11.67
N ILE A 431 -5.78 14.49 -11.41
CA ILE A 431 -5.86 15.53 -12.43
C ILE A 431 -4.57 16.35 -12.39
N LEU A 432 -3.95 16.51 -13.54
CA LEU A 432 -2.75 17.32 -13.74
C LEU A 432 -3.05 18.49 -14.66
N SER A 433 -2.36 19.60 -14.45
CA SER A 433 -2.27 20.73 -15.38
C SER A 433 -0.80 21.15 -15.54
N GLU A 434 -0.49 22.02 -16.51
CA GLU A 434 0.85 22.59 -16.64
C GLU A 434 1.07 23.68 -15.57
N GLU A 435 2.22 23.66 -14.90
CA GLU A 435 2.62 24.71 -13.96
C GLU A 435 3.39 25.82 -14.70
N PHE A 436 2.78 27.00 -14.81
CA PHE A 436 3.33 28.15 -15.53
C PHE A 436 4.14 29.10 -14.64
N GLU A 437 3.99 29.04 -13.31
CA GLU A 437 4.59 30.00 -12.36
C GLU A 437 5.85 29.48 -11.66
N VAL A 438 6.59 28.58 -12.31
CA VAL A 438 7.81 27.97 -11.75
C VAL A 438 8.83 29.04 -11.31
N ASP A 439 8.98 30.13 -12.08
CA ASP A 439 9.88 31.23 -11.74
C ASP A 439 9.45 31.95 -10.44
N ARG A 440 8.14 32.10 -10.22
CA ARG A 440 7.60 32.69 -8.98
C ARG A 440 7.90 31.78 -7.80
N LEU A 441 7.71 30.47 -7.95
CA LEU A 441 8.02 29.50 -6.90
C LEU A 441 9.52 29.51 -6.57
N GLN A 442 10.40 29.54 -7.57
CA GLN A 442 11.85 29.65 -7.36
C GLN A 442 12.26 30.94 -6.65
N ALA A 443 11.55 32.04 -6.89
CA ALA A 443 11.84 33.32 -6.24
C ALA A 443 11.43 33.36 -4.75
N HIS A 444 10.43 32.57 -4.35
CA HIS A 444 9.88 32.60 -2.98
C HIS A 444 10.31 31.38 -2.13
N TYR A 445 10.73 30.29 -2.76
CA TYR A 445 11.07 29.03 -2.10
C TYR A 445 12.43 28.51 -2.58
N ASP A 446 13.19 27.89 -1.68
CA ASP A 446 14.43 27.19 -2.04
C ASP A 446 14.11 25.82 -2.65
N LEU A 447 13.78 25.82 -3.93
CA LEU A 447 13.49 24.60 -4.70
C LEU A 447 14.75 23.78 -5.03
N SER A 448 15.95 24.34 -4.83
CA SER A 448 17.21 23.69 -5.26
C SER A 448 17.51 22.39 -4.51
N SER A 449 16.93 22.24 -3.31
CA SER A 449 17.06 21.06 -2.46
C SER A 449 16.17 19.88 -2.92
N VAL A 450 15.09 20.16 -3.67
CA VAL A 450 14.08 19.17 -4.07
C VAL A 450 14.07 18.94 -5.58
N MET A 451 14.44 19.95 -6.37
CA MET A 451 14.40 19.93 -7.83
C MET A 451 15.64 20.64 -8.38
N ASN A 452 16.26 20.08 -9.42
CA ASN A 452 17.33 20.76 -10.14
C ASN A 452 16.74 21.46 -11.38
N PRO A 453 16.49 22.79 -11.34
CA PRO A 453 15.80 23.49 -12.43
C PRO A 453 16.56 23.46 -13.76
N LYS A 454 17.87 23.14 -13.76
CA LYS A 454 18.66 23.00 -14.99
C LYS A 454 18.41 21.68 -15.74
N MET A 455 17.75 20.71 -15.09
CA MET A 455 17.47 19.39 -15.66
C MET A 455 16.09 19.29 -16.31
N HIS A 456 15.25 20.32 -16.16
CA HIS A 456 13.89 20.37 -16.69
C HIS A 456 13.77 21.43 -17.78
N ARG A 457 12.96 21.16 -18.81
CA ARG A 457 12.63 22.15 -19.85
C ARG A 457 11.51 23.06 -19.34
N THR A 458 11.45 24.31 -19.79
CA THR A 458 10.29 25.17 -19.55
C THR A 458 9.01 24.49 -20.08
N GLY A 459 7.94 24.51 -19.29
CA GLY A 459 6.67 23.82 -19.58
C GLY A 459 6.68 22.30 -19.33
N SER A 460 7.72 21.76 -18.69
CA SER A 460 7.76 20.35 -18.27
C SER A 460 7.39 20.13 -16.81
N HIS A 461 6.85 21.15 -16.14
CA HIS A 461 6.40 21.06 -14.75
C HIS A 461 4.88 20.88 -14.73
N GLY A 462 4.42 19.91 -13.94
CA GLY A 462 3.00 19.63 -13.78
C GLY A 462 2.52 20.05 -12.40
N LEU A 463 1.32 20.63 -12.34
CA LEU A 463 0.61 20.87 -11.10
C LEU A 463 -0.38 19.73 -10.86
N LEU A 464 -0.33 19.12 -9.68
CA LEU A 464 -1.30 18.11 -9.24
C LEU A 464 -2.54 18.81 -8.66
N GLU A 465 -3.53 19.05 -9.52
CA GLU A 465 -4.80 19.72 -9.21
C GLU A 465 -5.66 18.92 -8.22
N ALA A 466 -5.71 17.59 -8.42
CA ALA A 466 -6.46 16.69 -7.57
C ALA A 466 -5.79 15.31 -7.53
N LEU A 467 -5.78 14.70 -6.34
CA LEU A 467 -5.43 13.30 -6.14
C LEU A 467 -6.40 12.68 -5.15
N VAL A 468 -7.28 11.84 -5.66
CA VAL A 468 -8.28 11.12 -4.88
C VAL A 468 -8.03 9.63 -5.02
N MET A 469 -8.02 8.92 -3.90
CA MET A 469 -7.93 7.46 -3.88
C MET A 469 -8.87 6.90 -2.81
N SER A 470 -9.42 5.72 -3.08
CA SER A 470 -10.11 4.94 -2.07
C SER A 470 -9.14 4.61 -0.92
N PRO A 471 -9.55 4.79 0.36
CA PRO A 471 -8.65 4.66 1.50
C PRO A 471 -7.93 3.31 1.60
N ILE A 472 -8.57 2.22 1.14
CA ILE A 472 -7.98 0.87 1.15
C ILE A 472 -6.77 0.72 0.21
N PHE A 473 -6.59 1.64 -0.74
CA PHE A 473 -5.45 1.65 -1.68
C PHE A 473 -4.39 2.71 -1.34
N MET A 474 -4.47 3.38 -0.18
CA MET A 474 -3.52 4.45 0.21
C MET A 474 -2.05 4.01 0.20
N ALA A 475 -1.75 2.75 0.54
CA ALA A 475 -0.41 2.19 0.48
C ALA A 475 0.21 2.24 -0.94
N HIS A 476 -0.63 2.33 -1.98
CA HIS A 476 -0.22 2.41 -3.39
C HIS A 476 -0.11 3.85 -3.91
N GLY A 477 -0.25 4.89 -3.07
CA GLY A 477 -0.14 6.29 -3.52
C GLY A 477 1.20 6.63 -4.18
N LYS A 478 2.31 6.09 -3.66
CA LYS A 478 3.64 6.25 -4.28
C LYS A 478 3.71 5.61 -5.68
N TYR A 479 3.00 4.49 -5.87
CA TYR A 479 2.89 3.86 -7.18
C TYR A 479 2.07 4.75 -8.13
N PHE A 480 0.93 5.27 -7.67
CA PHE A 480 0.10 6.15 -8.48
C PHE A 480 0.88 7.39 -8.96
N LEU A 481 1.51 8.13 -8.04
CA LEU A 481 2.32 9.30 -8.36
C LEU A 481 3.46 8.98 -9.36
N ARG A 482 4.14 7.85 -9.17
CA ARG A 482 5.19 7.41 -10.09
C ARG A 482 4.66 7.14 -11.49
N GLU A 483 3.46 6.57 -11.61
CA GLU A 483 2.83 6.34 -12.91
C GLU A 483 2.38 7.65 -13.56
N LEU A 484 1.97 8.65 -12.79
CA LEU A 484 1.67 9.98 -13.33
C LEU A 484 2.88 10.58 -14.05
N HIS A 485 4.08 10.47 -13.46
CA HIS A 485 5.32 10.90 -14.14
C HIS A 485 5.68 10.07 -15.38
N ARG A 486 5.23 8.81 -15.47
CA ARG A 486 5.49 7.95 -16.64
C ARG A 486 4.51 8.24 -17.78
N LEU A 487 3.25 8.51 -17.42
CA LEU A 487 2.14 8.68 -18.36
C LEU A 487 1.96 10.14 -18.81
N SER A 488 2.51 11.09 -18.05
CA SER A 488 2.60 12.50 -18.45
C SER A 488 4.03 12.85 -18.83
N ASP A 489 4.18 13.91 -19.62
CA ASP A 489 5.49 14.52 -19.90
C ASP A 489 5.94 15.47 -18.76
N PHE A 490 5.20 15.49 -17.64
CA PHE A 490 5.42 16.41 -16.54
C PHE A 490 6.30 15.84 -15.42
N SER A 491 7.17 16.70 -14.91
CA SER A 491 7.74 16.59 -13.58
C SER A 491 6.79 17.27 -12.59
N ILE A 492 5.97 16.45 -11.95
CA ILE A 492 4.96 16.80 -10.95
C ILE A 492 5.60 17.09 -9.60
#